data_AF-A0A7W8DEC3-F1
#
_entry.id   AF-A0A7W8DEC3-F1
#
_cell.length_a   1.000
_cell.length_b   1.000
_cell.length_c   1.000
_cell.angle_alpha   90.00
_cell.angle_beta   90.00
_cell.angle_gamma   90.00
#
_symmetry.space_group_name_H-M   'P 1'
#
loop_
_entity.id
_entity.type
_entity.pdbx_description
1 polymer ?
#
loop_
_entity_poly.entity_id
_entity_poly.type
_entity_poly.pdbx_seq_one_letter_code
_entity_poly.pdbx_strand_id
1 'polypeptide(L)'
;MRTILSSLLLAAGCLSAPLDATAETRSPSPSWSEPGQQALTAYETQARALVAALQTGAGPEAVRPQGEALIAIGIGLIDEFVARHPGCRDYLRAASAVREQWPGLDHERIERDFHRDAALPSGREVKICYHLKDLIVHPATALVLVHQSPADYRQATHEIEEVIAHLSVVRAQ
;
A
#
# COMPACT_ATOMS: atom_id res chain seq x y z
N MET A 1 -70.96 -13.27 -58.61
CA MET A 1 -70.48 -14.66 -58.51
C MET A 1 -69.48 -14.75 -57.36
N ARG A 2 -69.70 -15.72 -56.46
CA ARG A 2 -68.77 -16.30 -55.47
C ARG A 2 -68.29 -15.43 -54.28
N THR A 3 -68.90 -15.75 -53.14
CA THR A 3 -68.33 -15.90 -51.79
C THR A 3 -66.90 -16.45 -51.77
N ILE A 4 -66.11 -16.07 -50.75
CA ILE A 4 -65.42 -16.96 -49.79
C ILE A 4 -64.93 -16.12 -48.59
N LEU A 5 -65.43 -16.51 -47.40
CA LEU A 5 -64.86 -16.27 -46.07
C LEU A 5 -63.49 -16.97 -45.97
N SER A 6 -62.52 -16.39 -45.28
CA SER A 6 -61.74 -17.13 -44.28
C SER A 6 -60.74 -16.25 -43.55
N SER A 7 -60.97 -16.15 -42.25
CA SER A 7 -60.02 -15.67 -41.24
C SER A 7 -58.75 -16.52 -41.24
N LEU A 8 -57.60 -15.90 -40.99
CA LEU A 8 -56.49 -16.59 -40.35
C LEU A 8 -55.78 -15.62 -39.38
N LEU A 9 -55.90 -15.93 -38.09
CA LEU A 9 -55.07 -15.38 -37.02
C LEU A 9 -53.61 -15.81 -37.25
N LEU A 10 -52.68 -14.88 -37.08
CA LEU A 10 -51.29 -15.22 -36.73
C LEU A 10 -50.91 -14.43 -35.48
N ALA A 11 -50.68 -15.20 -34.41
CA ALA A 11 -50.29 -14.73 -33.10
C ALA A 11 -48.93 -14.02 -33.16
N ALA A 12 -48.84 -12.88 -32.49
CA ALA A 12 -47.59 -12.22 -32.15
C ALA A 12 -46.83 -13.08 -31.12
N GLY A 13 -45.89 -13.89 -31.60
CA GLY A 13 -44.87 -14.52 -30.77
C GLY A 13 -43.67 -13.59 -30.65
N CYS A 14 -43.52 -12.92 -29.51
CA CYS A 14 -42.25 -12.28 -29.15
C CYS A 14 -41.20 -13.37 -28.97
N LEU A 15 -40.33 -13.52 -29.96
CA LEU A 15 -39.14 -14.36 -29.87
C LEU A 15 -38.11 -13.61 -29.01
N SER A 16 -38.10 -13.87 -27.71
CA SER A 16 -37.02 -13.44 -26.82
C SER A 16 -35.77 -14.23 -27.18
N ALA A 17 -34.87 -13.63 -27.97
CA ALA A 17 -33.51 -14.12 -28.09
C ALA A 17 -32.87 -14.10 -26.68
N PRO A 18 -32.22 -15.18 -26.22
CA PRO A 18 -31.34 -15.07 -25.08
C PRO A 18 -30.20 -14.16 -25.48
N LEU A 19 -30.14 -12.98 -24.85
CA LEU A 19 -28.92 -12.19 -24.84
C LEU A 19 -27.90 -13.05 -24.08
N ASP A 20 -27.02 -13.71 -24.83
CA ASP A 20 -25.76 -14.24 -24.33
C ASP A 20 -24.99 -13.05 -23.74
N ALA A 21 -25.28 -12.74 -22.48
CA ALA A 21 -24.39 -12.02 -21.62
C ALA A 21 -23.22 -12.96 -21.35
N THR A 22 -22.22 -12.94 -22.23
CA THR A 22 -20.87 -13.32 -21.85
C THR A 22 -20.47 -12.37 -20.73
N ALA A 23 -20.76 -12.77 -19.50
CA ALA A 23 -20.08 -12.26 -18.33
C ALA A 23 -18.60 -12.62 -18.54
N GLU A 24 -17.85 -11.71 -19.14
CA GLU A 24 -16.40 -11.72 -19.03
C GLU A 24 -16.12 -11.73 -17.53
N THR A 25 -15.78 -12.91 -17.04
CA THR A 25 -15.19 -13.08 -15.73
C THR A 25 -13.90 -12.29 -15.79
N ARG A 26 -13.92 -11.05 -15.29
CA ARG A 26 -12.68 -10.35 -14.95
C ARG A 26 -11.96 -11.30 -14.02
N SER A 27 -10.92 -11.96 -14.55
CA SER A 27 -9.99 -12.68 -13.72
C SER A 27 -9.55 -11.70 -12.63
N PRO A 28 -9.65 -12.06 -11.34
CA PRO A 28 -9.12 -11.18 -10.32
C PRO A 28 -7.67 -10.90 -10.67
N SER A 29 -7.31 -9.63 -10.78
CA SER A 29 -5.89 -9.23 -10.77
C SER A 29 -5.22 -9.99 -9.63
N PRO A 30 -4.01 -10.53 -9.81
CA PRO A 30 -3.40 -11.35 -8.79
C PRO A 30 -3.25 -10.53 -7.51
N SER A 31 -4.06 -10.88 -6.50
CA SER A 31 -3.95 -10.33 -5.16
C SER A 31 -2.62 -10.76 -4.55
N TRP A 32 -2.24 -10.11 -3.45
CA TRP A 32 -1.11 -10.57 -2.65
C TRP A 32 -1.19 -12.08 -2.36
N SER A 33 -0.04 -12.74 -2.37
CA SER A 33 0.14 -14.12 -1.92
C SER A 33 -0.30 -14.27 -0.47
N GLU A 34 -0.56 -15.49 -0.02
CA GLU A 34 -0.90 -15.72 1.39
C GLU A 34 0.18 -15.19 2.36
N PRO A 35 1.50 -15.44 2.13
CA PRO A 35 2.55 -14.79 2.91
C PRO A 35 2.52 -13.26 2.84
N GLY A 36 2.24 -12.68 1.67
CA GLY A 36 2.09 -11.23 1.49
C GLY A 36 0.93 -10.65 2.31
N GLN A 37 -0.22 -11.31 2.31
CA GLN A 37 -1.39 -10.93 3.12
C GLN A 37 -1.10 -11.03 4.62
N GLN A 38 -0.38 -12.08 5.05
CA GLN A 38 0.05 -12.23 6.44
C GLN A 38 1.02 -11.11 6.83
N ALA A 39 1.99 -10.77 5.97
CA ALA A 39 2.92 -9.68 6.21
C ALA A 39 2.22 -8.31 6.30
N LEU A 40 1.26 -8.01 5.41
CA LEU A 40 0.45 -6.79 5.47
C LEU A 40 -0.41 -6.71 6.75
N THR A 41 -0.89 -7.85 7.25
CA THR A 41 -1.65 -7.92 8.51
C THR A 41 -0.73 -7.67 9.70
N ALA A 42 0.44 -8.33 9.73
CA ALA A 42 1.45 -8.14 10.76
C ALA A 42 1.94 -6.68 10.81
N TYR A 43 2.16 -6.07 9.63
CA TYR A 43 2.51 -4.65 9.53
C TYR A 43 1.46 -3.77 10.20
N GLU A 44 0.17 -3.96 9.88
CA GLU A 44 -0.92 -3.17 10.45
C GLU A 44 -1.00 -3.31 11.98
N THR A 45 -0.96 -4.56 12.48
CA THR A 45 -0.98 -4.84 13.91
C THR A 45 0.19 -4.15 14.63
N GLN A 46 1.38 -4.23 14.06
CA GLN A 46 2.57 -3.64 14.65
C GLN A 46 2.58 -2.11 14.57
N ALA A 47 2.08 -1.51 13.49
CA ALA A 47 1.95 -0.06 13.37
C ALA A 47 0.99 0.49 14.43
N ARG A 48 -0.16 -0.17 14.65
CA ARG A 48 -1.12 0.21 15.71
C ARG A 48 -0.53 0.06 17.11
N ALA A 49 0.26 -0.98 17.36
CA ALA A 49 0.96 -1.16 18.63
C ALA A 49 2.00 -0.05 18.85
N LEU A 50 2.72 0.34 17.81
CA LEU A 50 3.70 1.42 17.86
C LEU A 50 3.05 2.78 18.12
N VAL A 51 1.91 3.09 17.50
CA VAL A 51 1.10 4.28 17.81
C VAL A 51 0.77 4.33 19.30
N ALA A 52 0.27 3.23 19.88
CA ALA A 52 -0.06 3.19 21.30
C ALA A 52 1.17 3.38 22.21
N ALA A 53 2.32 2.81 21.84
CA ALA A 53 3.57 3.00 22.57
C ALA A 53 4.04 4.47 22.52
N LEU A 54 3.97 5.11 21.36
CA LEU A 54 4.34 6.52 21.19
C LEU A 54 3.40 7.46 21.96
N GLN A 55 2.09 7.22 21.91
CA GLN A 55 1.08 8.00 22.65
C GLN A 55 1.23 7.91 24.17
N THR A 56 1.79 6.81 24.68
CA THR A 56 2.10 6.64 26.11
C THR A 56 3.48 7.16 26.51
N GLY A 57 4.26 7.69 25.55
CA GLY A 57 5.60 8.19 25.80
C GLY A 57 6.62 7.08 26.09
N ALA A 58 6.42 5.88 25.54
CA ALA A 58 7.40 4.81 25.65
C ALA A 58 8.77 5.28 25.14
N GLY A 59 9.83 5.06 25.93
CA GLY A 59 11.16 5.57 25.61
C GLY A 59 11.76 4.97 24.33
N PRO A 60 12.83 5.59 23.78
CA PRO A 60 13.42 5.17 22.50
C PRO A 60 13.82 3.68 22.45
N GLU A 61 14.30 3.12 23.57
CA GLU A 61 14.66 1.70 23.67
C GLU A 61 13.47 0.74 23.43
N ALA A 62 12.26 1.14 23.81
CA ALA A 62 11.04 0.35 23.62
C ALA A 62 10.41 0.56 22.24
N VAL A 63 10.56 1.76 21.66
CA VAL A 63 10.02 2.14 20.35
C VAL A 63 10.89 1.58 19.21
N ARG A 64 12.22 1.62 19.38
CA ARG A 64 13.19 1.22 18.34
C ARG A 64 12.92 -0.14 17.70
N PRO A 65 12.82 -1.25 18.45
CA PRO A 65 12.62 -2.56 17.84
C PRO A 65 11.29 -2.67 17.08
N GLN A 66 10.27 -1.89 17.47
CA GLN A 66 8.98 -1.88 16.76
C GLN A 66 9.08 -1.15 15.42
N GLY A 67 9.73 0.02 15.39
CA GLY A 67 9.97 0.75 14.14
C GLY A 67 10.87 -0.02 13.18
N GLU A 68 11.96 -0.63 13.68
CA GLU A 68 12.86 -1.45 12.86
C GLU A 68 12.16 -2.69 12.27
N ALA A 69 11.23 -3.28 13.01
CA ALA A 69 10.43 -4.40 12.52
C ALA A 69 9.45 -3.97 11.42
N LEU A 70 8.81 -2.80 11.53
CA LEU A 70 8.00 -2.25 10.43
C LEU A 70 8.82 -2.03 9.17
N ILE A 71 10.01 -1.42 9.29
CA ILE A 71 10.96 -1.24 8.17
C ILE A 71 11.28 -2.60 7.53
N ALA A 72 11.55 -3.63 8.34
CA ALA A 72 11.88 -4.97 7.85
C ALA A 72 10.69 -5.62 7.10
N ILE A 73 9.47 -5.51 7.62
CA ILE A 73 8.27 -6.03 6.96
C ILE A 73 8.02 -5.27 5.63
N GLY A 74 8.10 -3.94 5.65
CA GLY A 74 7.95 -3.10 4.45
C GLY A 74 8.93 -3.48 3.34
N ILE A 75 10.20 -3.73 3.69
CA ILE A 75 11.22 -4.22 2.75
C ILE A 75 10.89 -5.61 2.23
N GLY A 76 10.39 -6.51 3.09
CA GLY A 76 9.99 -7.86 2.70
C GLY A 76 8.86 -7.93 1.68
N LEU A 77 8.05 -6.88 1.58
CA LEU A 77 6.96 -6.76 0.60
C LEU A 77 7.43 -6.30 -0.79
N ILE A 78 8.68 -5.81 -0.93
CA ILE A 78 9.17 -5.19 -2.17
C ILE A 78 9.12 -6.16 -3.35
N ASP A 79 9.63 -7.38 -3.22
CA ASP A 79 9.75 -8.28 -4.37
C ASP A 79 8.39 -8.65 -4.96
N GLU A 80 7.39 -8.90 -4.11
CA GLU A 80 6.04 -9.22 -4.54
C GLU A 80 5.30 -8.00 -5.11
N PHE A 81 5.55 -6.81 -4.57
CA PHE A 81 5.04 -5.57 -5.15
C PHE A 81 5.64 -5.29 -6.52
N VAL A 82 6.96 -5.47 -6.66
CA VAL A 82 7.70 -5.28 -7.92
C VAL A 82 7.29 -6.31 -8.97
N ALA A 83 6.87 -7.51 -8.58
CA ALA A 83 6.31 -8.48 -9.52
C ALA A 83 5.05 -7.97 -10.24
N ARG A 84 4.26 -7.10 -9.57
CA ARG A 84 3.06 -6.45 -10.13
C ARG A 84 3.34 -5.05 -10.69
N HIS A 85 4.35 -4.37 -10.16
CA HIS A 85 4.77 -3.03 -10.55
C HIS A 85 6.28 -3.00 -10.88
N PRO A 86 6.71 -3.56 -12.02
CA PRO A 86 8.14 -3.71 -12.31
C PRO A 86 8.93 -2.40 -12.33
N GLY A 87 8.31 -1.28 -12.71
CA GLY A 87 8.96 0.03 -12.71
C GLY A 87 9.22 0.61 -11.31
N CYS A 88 8.73 -0.03 -10.24
CA CYS A 88 9.05 0.35 -8.87
C CYS A 88 10.36 -0.23 -8.34
N ARG A 89 11.00 -1.17 -9.05
CA ARG A 89 12.17 -1.91 -8.56
C ARG A 89 13.28 -1.00 -8.06
N ASP A 90 13.77 -0.11 -8.91
CA ASP A 90 14.93 0.74 -8.58
C ASP A 90 14.57 1.77 -7.51
N TYR A 91 13.35 2.31 -7.56
CA TYR A 91 12.84 3.26 -6.57
C TYR A 91 12.75 2.65 -5.17
N LEU A 92 12.10 1.48 -5.04
CA LEU A 92 11.92 0.80 -3.75
C LEU A 92 13.23 0.23 -3.21
N ARG A 93 14.14 -0.21 -4.10
CA ARG A 93 15.47 -0.65 -3.70
C ARG A 93 16.33 0.52 -3.18
N ALA A 94 16.22 1.69 -3.78
CA ALA A 94 16.89 2.88 -3.25
C ALA A 94 16.30 3.29 -1.89
N ALA A 95 14.97 3.24 -1.75
CA ALA A 95 14.29 3.56 -0.50
C ALA A 95 14.67 2.60 0.65
N SER A 96 14.86 1.30 0.37
CA SER A 96 15.19 0.31 1.40
C SER A 96 16.53 0.56 2.10
N ALA A 97 17.43 1.35 1.49
CA ALA A 97 18.69 1.77 2.08
C ALA A 97 18.48 2.58 3.38
N VAL A 98 17.31 3.17 3.60
CA VAL A 98 16.97 3.88 4.84
C VAL A 98 17.13 2.98 6.08
N ARG A 99 16.95 1.66 5.94
CA ARG A 99 17.12 0.69 7.04
C ARG A 99 18.49 0.80 7.72
N GLU A 100 19.54 0.99 6.92
CA GLU A 100 20.91 1.07 7.44
C GLU A 100 21.32 2.51 7.76
N GLN A 101 20.69 3.49 7.12
CA GLN A 101 21.08 4.88 7.20
C GLN A 101 20.40 5.64 8.33
N TRP A 102 19.15 5.30 8.68
CA TRP A 102 18.34 6.08 9.61
C TRP A 102 19.03 6.44 10.94
N PRO A 103 19.89 5.60 11.57
CA PRO A 103 20.53 5.97 12.82
C PRO A 103 21.46 7.19 12.72
N GLY A 104 21.90 7.52 11.50
CA GLY A 104 22.75 8.67 11.20
C GLY A 104 22.05 9.80 10.45
N LEU A 105 20.74 9.72 10.23
CA LEU A 105 19.96 10.78 9.59
C LEU A 105 19.36 11.71 10.66
N ASP A 106 19.36 13.00 10.39
CA ASP A 106 18.49 13.95 11.08
C ASP A 106 17.11 14.00 10.40
N HIS A 107 16.15 14.65 11.06
CA HIS A 107 14.77 14.74 10.56
C HIS A 107 14.72 15.44 9.19
N GLU A 108 15.42 16.57 9.02
CA GLU A 108 15.42 17.30 7.75
C GLU A 108 15.92 16.45 6.58
N ARG A 109 16.96 15.65 6.83
CA ARG A 109 17.58 14.81 5.81
C ARG A 109 16.68 13.67 5.40
N ILE A 110 16.00 12.98 6.33
CA ILE A 110 15.05 11.93 5.95
C ILE A 110 13.84 12.53 5.21
N GLU A 111 13.36 13.71 5.62
CA GLU A 111 12.30 14.45 4.93
C GLU A 111 12.66 14.83 3.49
N ARG A 112 13.89 15.31 3.27
CA ARG A 112 14.36 15.73 1.95
C ARG A 112 14.67 14.53 1.07
N ASP A 113 15.49 13.62 1.56
CA ASP A 113 16.12 12.57 0.74
C ASP A 113 15.14 11.43 0.45
N PHE A 114 14.25 11.10 1.40
CA PHE A 114 13.36 9.93 1.29
C PHE A 114 11.86 10.29 1.22
N HIS A 115 11.35 11.22 2.02
CA HIS A 115 9.93 11.64 1.88
C HIS A 115 9.69 12.44 0.60
N ARG A 116 10.58 13.38 0.30
CA ARG A 116 10.54 14.23 -0.92
C ARG A 116 11.43 13.73 -2.06
N ASP A 117 11.88 12.49 -1.99
CA ASP A 117 12.54 11.75 -3.06
C ASP A 117 13.86 12.35 -3.59
N ALA A 118 14.51 13.28 -2.89
CA ALA A 118 15.72 13.94 -3.43
C ALA A 118 16.90 12.97 -3.63
N ALA A 119 16.93 11.85 -2.89
CA ALA A 119 17.92 10.78 -3.06
C ALA A 119 17.37 9.57 -3.84
N LEU A 120 16.13 9.60 -4.30
CA LEU A 120 15.48 8.48 -4.98
C LEU A 120 15.43 8.69 -6.50
N PRO A 121 15.49 7.61 -7.30
CA PRO A 121 15.35 7.70 -8.76
C PRO A 121 14.01 8.35 -9.16
N SER A 122 14.04 9.31 -10.09
CA SER A 122 12.82 9.84 -10.69
C SER A 122 12.20 8.86 -11.70
N GLY A 123 10.87 8.82 -11.84
CA GLY A 123 10.22 7.93 -12.79
C GLY A 123 8.72 8.16 -12.97
N ARG A 124 8.13 7.62 -14.04
CA ARG A 124 6.70 7.76 -14.37
C ARG A 124 5.78 6.95 -13.43
N GLU A 125 6.29 5.88 -12.83
CA GLU A 125 5.53 4.99 -11.93
C GLU A 125 5.64 5.38 -10.44
N VAL A 126 6.36 6.45 -10.10
CA VAL A 126 6.55 6.92 -8.70
C VAL A 126 5.23 7.04 -7.94
N LYS A 127 4.13 7.39 -8.64
CA LYS A 127 2.80 7.55 -8.03
C LYS A 127 2.25 6.30 -7.34
N ILE A 128 2.67 5.09 -7.72
CA ILE A 128 2.25 3.88 -7.01
C ILE A 128 3.33 3.35 -6.08
N CYS A 129 4.60 3.53 -6.46
CA CYS A 129 5.74 3.08 -5.67
C CYS A 129 5.86 3.82 -4.34
N TYR A 130 5.47 5.11 -4.28
CA TYR A 130 5.63 5.91 -3.06
C TYR A 130 4.82 5.33 -1.88
N HIS A 131 3.65 4.74 -2.13
CA HIS A 131 2.88 4.11 -1.05
C HIS A 131 3.63 2.97 -0.37
N LEU A 132 4.35 2.13 -1.11
CA LEU A 132 5.16 1.08 -0.51
C LEU A 132 6.45 1.62 0.10
N LYS A 133 7.08 2.65 -0.51
CA LYS A 133 8.20 3.37 0.09
C LYS A 133 7.82 3.89 1.48
N ASP A 134 6.64 4.45 1.63
CA ASP A 134 6.19 5.08 2.86
C ASP A 134 5.98 4.06 3.99
N LEU A 135 5.75 2.78 3.68
CA LEU A 135 5.82 1.68 4.66
C LEU A 135 7.22 1.47 5.25
N ILE A 136 8.25 2.11 4.69
CA ILE A 136 9.64 2.00 5.11
C ILE A 136 10.09 3.34 5.70
N VAL A 137 9.76 4.45 5.03
CA VAL A 137 10.25 5.78 5.38
C VAL A 137 9.57 6.33 6.63
N HIS A 138 8.24 6.27 6.77
CA HIS A 138 7.58 6.80 7.98
C HIS A 138 8.05 6.13 9.27
N PRO A 139 8.19 4.78 9.36
CA PRO A 139 8.77 4.17 10.55
C PRO A 139 10.19 4.64 10.84
N ALA A 140 11.03 4.80 9.81
CA ALA A 140 12.38 5.37 9.99
C ALA A 140 12.35 6.82 10.49
N THR A 141 11.44 7.64 9.96
CA THR A 141 11.23 9.04 10.41
C THR A 141 10.78 9.08 11.86
N ALA A 142 9.82 8.23 12.26
CA ALA A 142 9.39 8.10 13.65
C ALA A 142 10.57 7.73 14.58
N LEU A 143 11.46 6.83 14.14
CA LEU A 143 12.66 6.48 14.90
C LEU A 143 13.61 7.68 15.07
N VAL A 144 13.87 8.46 14.02
CA VAL A 144 14.67 9.68 14.09
C VAL A 144 14.04 10.67 15.09
N LEU A 145 12.71 10.85 15.02
CA LEU A 145 11.97 11.81 15.84
C LEU A 145 11.95 11.46 17.34
N VAL A 146 11.95 10.17 17.71
CA VAL A 146 12.04 9.78 19.12
C VAL A 146 13.45 9.80 19.68
N HIS A 147 14.48 9.69 18.82
CA HIS A 147 15.89 9.70 19.23
C HIS A 147 16.50 11.11 19.27
N GLN A 148 15.82 12.13 18.75
CA GLN A 148 16.27 13.51 18.85
C GLN A 148 16.12 14.07 20.28
N SER A 149 16.74 15.22 20.55
CA SER A 149 16.66 15.90 21.86
C SER A 149 16.18 17.35 21.69
N PRO A 150 14.98 17.70 22.20
CA PRO A 150 13.98 16.84 22.85
C PRO A 150 13.26 15.93 21.84
N ALA A 151 12.87 14.72 22.26
CA ALA A 151 12.08 13.81 21.44
C ALA A 151 10.72 14.42 21.04
N ASP A 152 10.27 14.20 19.80
CA ASP A 152 8.94 14.63 19.31
C ASP A 152 8.02 13.43 19.09
N TYR A 153 7.46 12.93 20.20
CA TYR A 153 6.50 11.82 20.19
C TYR A 153 5.21 12.13 19.43
N ARG A 154 4.80 13.40 19.37
CA ARG A 154 3.59 13.81 18.65
C ARG A 154 3.80 13.64 17.15
N GLN A 155 4.89 14.18 16.62
CA GLN A 155 5.21 14.00 15.20
C GLN A 155 5.50 12.52 14.91
N ALA A 156 6.25 11.81 15.76
CA ALA A 156 6.50 10.38 15.56
C ALA A 156 5.20 9.56 15.51
N THR A 157 4.20 9.90 16.33
CA THR A 157 2.87 9.26 16.27
C THR A 157 2.21 9.53 14.92
N HIS A 158 2.26 10.77 14.44
CA HIS A 158 1.68 11.16 13.16
C HIS A 158 2.31 10.39 11.98
N GLU A 159 3.63 10.22 11.95
CA GLU A 159 4.30 9.40 10.91
C GLU A 159 3.71 7.97 10.85
N ILE A 160 3.48 7.33 12.01
CA ILE A 160 2.95 5.97 12.05
C ILE A 160 1.43 5.93 11.78
N GLU A 161 0.70 6.99 12.05
CA GLU A 161 -0.71 7.10 11.63
C GLU A 161 -0.83 7.26 10.11
N GLU A 162 0.02 8.08 9.49
CA GLU A 162 0.10 8.22 8.03
C GLU A 162 0.42 6.87 7.38
N VAL A 163 1.37 6.10 7.92
CA VAL A 163 1.74 4.82 7.29
C VAL A 163 0.60 3.79 7.21
N ILE A 164 -0.37 3.85 8.14
CA ILE A 164 -1.57 3.00 8.09
C ILE A 164 -2.46 3.37 6.88
N ALA A 165 -2.52 4.65 6.50
CA ALA A 165 -3.22 5.08 5.29
C ALA A 165 -2.51 4.55 4.03
N HIS A 166 -1.19 4.65 3.95
CA HIS A 166 -0.41 4.10 2.83
C HIS A 166 -0.57 2.57 2.71
N LEU A 167 -0.60 1.86 3.85
CA LEU A 167 -0.81 0.41 3.89
C LEU A 167 -2.12 0.01 3.23
N SER A 168 -3.19 0.80 3.42
CA SER A 168 -4.49 0.51 2.79
C SER A 168 -4.42 0.53 1.26
N VAL A 169 -3.63 1.44 0.69
CA VAL A 169 -3.41 1.54 -0.76
C VAL A 169 -2.54 0.40 -1.26
N VAL A 170 -1.46 0.07 -0.54
CA VAL A 170 -0.57 -1.06 -0.85
C VAL A 170 -1.34 -2.38 -0.85
N ARG A 171 -2.22 -2.60 0.13
CA ARG A 171 -3.05 -3.80 0.24
C ARG A 171 -4.02 -3.97 -0.93
N ALA A 172 -4.44 -2.86 -1.55
CA ALA A 172 -5.37 -2.85 -2.69
C ALA A 172 -4.69 -3.01 -4.06
N GLN A 173 -3.34 -3.05 -4.10
CA GLN A 173 -2.59 -3.35 -5.31
C GLN A 173 -2.55 -4.84 -5.63
#